data_AF-A0A859FBR9-F1
#
_entry.id   AF-A0A859FBR9-F1
#
_cell.length_a   1.000
_cell.length_b   1.000
_cell.length_c   1.000
_cell.angle_alpha   90.00
_cell.angle_beta   90.00
_cell.angle_gamma   90.00
#
_symmetry.space_group_name_H-M   'P 1'
#
loop_
_entity.id
_entity.type
_entity.pdbx_description
1 polymer ?
#
loop_
_entity_poly.entity_id
_entity_poly.type
_entity_poly.pdbx_seq_one_letter_code
_entity_poly.pdbx_strand_id
1 'polypeptide(L)'
;MYAHIKNGEIDRFASLPKVLRLEDGQTISGFNLLPHEVHKSHGWLPVEEVVEEYDTDTHYATNPQTEVQENKVVRTWEVAQIPQDDQEGNYSDYLVDIDFRLSMVELGL
;
A
#
# COMPACT_ATOMS: atom_id res chain seq x y z
N MET A 1 -9.80 0.83 -8.42
CA MET A 1 -8.99 -0.41 -8.26
C MET A 1 -9.93 -1.61 -8.26
N TYR A 2 -9.46 -2.82 -8.57
CA TYR A 2 -10.26 -4.05 -8.47
C TYR A 2 -9.53 -5.12 -7.66
N ALA A 3 -10.29 -6.06 -7.11
CA ALA A 3 -9.81 -7.26 -6.46
C ALA A 3 -10.26 -8.47 -7.27
N HIS A 4 -9.36 -9.42 -7.47
CA HIS A 4 -9.66 -10.73 -8.02
C HIS A 4 -9.90 -11.70 -6.87
N ILE A 5 -11.06 -12.35 -6.87
CA ILE A 5 -11.50 -13.30 -5.85
C ILE A 5 -11.42 -14.70 -6.44
N LYS A 6 -10.72 -15.59 -5.75
CA LYS A 6 -10.61 -17.00 -6.12
C LYS A 6 -10.92 -17.84 -4.90
N ASN A 7 -11.83 -18.81 -5.04
CA ASN A 7 -12.26 -19.70 -3.95
C ASN A 7 -12.79 -18.95 -2.70
N GLY A 8 -13.38 -17.77 -2.87
CA GLY A 8 -13.89 -16.95 -1.77
C GLY A 8 -12.84 -16.09 -1.06
N GLU A 9 -11.58 -16.17 -1.48
CA GLU A 9 -10.47 -15.39 -0.93
C GLU A 9 -9.95 -14.37 -1.94
N ILE A 10 -9.34 -13.30 -1.46
CA ILE A 10 -8.69 -12.31 -2.31
C ILE A 10 -7.39 -12.90 -2.84
N ASP A 11 -7.33 -13.14 -4.16
CA ASP A 11 -6.14 -13.61 -4.86
C ASP A 11 -5.15 -12.46 -5.09
N ARG A 12 -5.65 -11.30 -5.56
CA ARG A 12 -4.83 -10.09 -5.78
C ARG A 12 -5.66 -8.82 -5.96
N PHE A 13 -5.00 -7.68 -5.77
CA PHE A 13 -5.50 -6.36 -6.18
C PHE A 13 -4.82 -5.93 -7.48
N ALA A 14 -5.60 -5.50 -8.48
CA ALA A 14 -5.10 -5.06 -9.77
C ALA A 14 -6.11 -4.17 -10.52
N SER A 15 -5.68 -3.62 -11.66
CA SER A 15 -6.62 -3.13 -12.68
C SER A 15 -7.23 -4.30 -13.44
N LEU A 16 -8.42 -4.11 -14.01
CA LEU A 16 -9.03 -5.11 -14.88
C LEU A 16 -8.12 -5.44 -16.07
N PRO A 17 -7.91 -6.72 -16.38
CA PRO A 17 -7.11 -7.10 -17.53
C PRO A 17 -7.80 -6.66 -18.82
N LYS A 18 -7.02 -6.20 -19.80
CA LYS A 18 -7.55 -5.89 -21.14
C LYS A 18 -7.98 -7.16 -21.88
N VAL A 19 -7.32 -8.27 -21.58
CA VAL A 19 -7.54 -9.57 -22.19
C VAL A 19 -7.60 -10.62 -21.08
N LEU A 20 -8.68 -11.38 -21.01
CA LEU A 20 -8.84 -12.48 -20.05
C LEU A 20 -8.69 -13.81 -20.78
N ARG A 21 -7.78 -14.68 -20.31
CA ARG A 21 -7.64 -16.05 -20.80
C ARG A 21 -8.41 -16.99 -19.88
N LEU A 22 -9.34 -17.74 -20.44
CA LEU A 22 -10.16 -18.72 -19.74
C LEU A 22 -9.40 -20.06 -19.60
N GLU A 23 -9.82 -20.90 -18.65
CA GLU A 23 -9.18 -22.20 -18.38
C GLU A 23 -9.28 -23.17 -19.55
N ASP A 24 -10.32 -23.05 -20.37
CA ASP A 24 -10.51 -23.82 -21.61
C ASP A 24 -9.63 -23.33 -22.78
N GLY A 25 -8.82 -22.30 -22.56
CA GLY A 25 -7.92 -21.71 -23.55
C GLY A 25 -8.55 -20.60 -24.40
N GLN A 26 -9.84 -20.33 -24.27
CA GLN A 26 -10.49 -19.20 -24.95
C GLN A 26 -10.00 -17.86 -24.38
N THR A 27 -10.16 -16.80 -25.17
CA THR A 27 -9.65 -15.47 -24.82
C THR A 27 -10.74 -14.42 -25.05
N ILE A 28 -11.03 -13.64 -24.00
CA ILE A 28 -11.94 -12.49 -24.05
C ILE A 28 -11.10 -11.22 -24.19
N SER A 29 -11.15 -10.60 -25.36
CA SER A 29 -10.50 -9.31 -25.60
C SER A 29 -11.41 -8.16 -25.21
N GLY A 30 -10.84 -7.06 -24.71
CA GLY A 30 -11.61 -5.91 -24.23
C GLY A 30 -12.35 -6.17 -22.92
N PHE A 31 -11.88 -7.13 -22.11
CA PHE A 31 -12.55 -7.53 -20.87
C PHE A 31 -12.79 -6.34 -19.93
N ASN A 32 -11.83 -5.43 -19.82
CA ASN A 32 -11.94 -4.20 -19.04
C ASN A 32 -13.05 -3.24 -19.48
N LEU A 33 -13.63 -3.42 -20.67
CA LEU A 33 -14.73 -2.60 -21.21
C LEU A 33 -16.10 -3.27 -21.05
N LEU A 34 -16.12 -4.52 -20.58
CA LEU A 34 -17.35 -5.26 -20.37
C LEU A 34 -18.14 -4.75 -19.15
N PRO A 35 -19.44 -5.09 -19.04
CA PRO A 35 -20.24 -4.73 -17.89
C PRO A 35 -19.73 -5.34 -16.58
N HIS A 36 -20.03 -4.67 -15.46
CA HIS A 36 -19.64 -5.11 -14.11
C HIS A 36 -20.09 -6.54 -13.80
N GLU A 37 -21.27 -6.96 -14.26
CA GLU A 37 -21.78 -8.33 -14.05
C GLU A 37 -20.85 -9.39 -14.63
N VAL A 38 -20.23 -9.10 -15.79
CA VAL A 38 -19.24 -9.99 -16.41
C VAL A 38 -17.98 -10.04 -15.56
N HIS A 39 -17.49 -8.88 -15.09
CA HIS A 39 -16.34 -8.83 -14.18
C HIS A 39 -16.58 -9.67 -12.93
N LYS A 40 -17.73 -9.48 -12.28
CA LYS A 40 -18.15 -10.21 -11.09
C LYS A 40 -18.20 -11.73 -11.33
N SER A 41 -18.78 -12.16 -12.46
CA SER A 41 -18.83 -13.59 -12.84
C SER A 41 -17.44 -14.23 -13.01
N HIS A 42 -16.42 -13.42 -13.31
CA HIS A 42 -15.02 -13.85 -13.40
C HIS A 42 -14.21 -13.54 -12.14
N GLY A 43 -14.89 -13.27 -11.01
CA GLY A 43 -14.26 -13.02 -9.71
C GLY A 43 -13.67 -11.62 -9.54
N TRP A 44 -13.94 -10.68 -10.44
CA TRP A 44 -13.43 -9.31 -10.33
C TRP A 44 -14.47 -8.40 -9.67
N LEU A 45 -14.14 -7.89 -8.49
CA LEU A 45 -14.96 -6.93 -7.75
C LEU A 45 -14.26 -5.57 -7.67
N PRO A 46 -15.00 -4.45 -7.78
CA PRO A 46 -14.43 -3.13 -7.54
C PRO A 46 -13.98 -3.00 -6.09
N VAL A 47 -12.88 -2.28 -5.88
CA VAL A 47 -12.36 -1.97 -4.54
C VAL A 47 -12.73 -0.53 -4.21
N GLU A 48 -13.37 -0.36 -3.07
CA GLU A 48 -13.66 0.93 -2.46
C GLU A 48 -12.69 1.15 -1.30
N GLU A 49 -11.95 2.25 -1.33
CA GLU A 49 -11.02 2.62 -0.27
C GLU A 49 -11.67 3.66 0.63
N VAL A 50 -11.71 3.37 1.92
CA VAL A 50 -12.27 4.24 2.95
C VAL A 50 -11.13 4.63 3.87
N VAL A 51 -10.85 5.93 3.94
CA VAL A 51 -9.86 6.50 4.85
C VAL A 51 -10.52 7.67 5.55
N GLU A 52 -10.36 7.74 6.87
CA GLU A 52 -10.82 8.89 7.65
C GLU A 52 -10.00 10.14 7.27
N GLU A 53 -10.57 11.33 7.43
CA GLU A 53 -9.81 12.55 7.24
C GLU A 53 -8.79 12.68 8.38
N TYR A 54 -7.52 12.87 8.03
CA TYR A 54 -6.45 13.05 8.99
C TYR A 54 -5.46 14.12 8.54
N ASP A 55 -4.80 14.72 9.52
CA ASP A 55 -3.73 15.69 9.29
C ASP A 55 -2.45 14.96 8.88
N THR A 56 -1.99 15.19 7.65
CA THR A 56 -0.86 14.47 7.05
C THR A 56 0.50 14.82 7.66
N ASP A 57 0.58 15.93 8.41
CA ASP A 57 1.79 16.35 9.12
C ASP A 57 1.97 15.60 10.45
N THR A 58 0.88 15.08 11.02
CA THR A 58 0.87 14.43 12.34
C THR A 58 0.44 12.97 12.30
N HIS A 59 -0.20 12.51 11.23
CA HIS A 59 -0.75 11.16 11.10
C HIS A 59 -0.48 10.55 9.71
N TYR A 60 -0.58 9.23 9.61
CA TYR A 60 -0.47 8.47 8.37
C TYR A 60 -1.47 7.30 8.35
N ALA A 61 -1.94 6.94 7.16
CA ALA A 61 -2.81 5.78 6.96
C ALA A 61 -2.00 4.47 6.90
N THR A 62 -2.40 3.44 7.66
CA THR A 62 -1.73 2.15 7.74
C THR A 62 -2.71 0.98 7.89
N ASN A 63 -2.20 -0.25 7.79
CA ASN A 63 -2.88 -1.51 8.12
C ASN A 63 -4.34 -1.61 7.64
N PRO A 64 -4.59 -1.58 6.33
CA PRO A 64 -5.95 -1.58 5.84
C PRO A 64 -6.68 -2.88 6.16
N GLN A 65 -7.78 -2.77 6.88
CA GLN A 65 -8.73 -3.87 7.06
C GLN A 65 -9.51 -4.06 5.76
N THR A 66 -9.62 -5.30 5.31
CA THR A 66 -10.28 -5.62 4.05
C THR A 66 -11.50 -6.51 4.29
N GLU A 67 -12.64 -6.11 3.75
CA GLU A 67 -13.89 -6.85 3.81
C GLU A 67 -14.40 -7.16 2.39
N VAL A 68 -14.67 -8.44 2.12
CA VAL A 68 -15.30 -8.86 0.86
C VAL A 68 -16.81 -8.84 1.04
N GLN A 69 -17.48 -7.96 0.29
CA GLN A 69 -18.94 -7.87 0.22
C GLN A 69 -19.44 -8.50 -1.09
N GLU A 70 -20.76 -8.61 -1.25
CA GLU A 70 -21.36 -9.25 -2.41
C GLU A 70 -20.97 -8.61 -3.76
N ASN A 71 -20.82 -7.28 -3.79
CA ASN A 71 -20.63 -6.51 -5.03
C ASN A 71 -19.33 -5.69 -5.05
N LYS A 72 -18.58 -5.65 -3.96
CA LYS A 72 -17.36 -4.86 -3.82
C LYS A 72 -16.46 -5.42 -2.73
N VAL A 73 -15.21 -4.97 -2.75
CA VAL A 73 -14.28 -5.14 -1.64
C VAL A 73 -14.07 -3.79 -0.99
N VAL A 74 -14.30 -3.68 0.31
CA VAL A 74 -14.09 -2.45 1.08
C VAL A 74 -12.75 -2.55 1.79
N ARG A 75 -11.92 -1.52 1.65
CA ARG A 75 -10.61 -1.43 2.27
C ARG A 75 -10.57 -0.20 3.17
N THR A 76 -10.64 -0.43 4.47
CA THR A 76 -10.67 0.61 5.49
C THR A 76 -9.28 0.81 6.06
N TRP A 77 -8.73 2.02 5.95
CA TRP A 77 -7.40 2.35 6.45
C TRP A 77 -7.47 2.86 7.89
N GLU A 78 -6.55 2.40 8.73
CA GLU A 78 -6.38 2.90 10.09
C GLU A 78 -5.49 4.15 10.07
N VAL A 79 -5.84 5.18 10.84
CA VAL A 79 -5.03 6.38 10.99
C VAL A 79 -4.14 6.23 12.22
N ALA A 80 -2.82 6.22 12.01
CA ALA A 80 -1.82 6.17 13.07
C ALA A 80 -1.08 7.50 13.21
N GLN A 81 -0.70 7.87 14.42
CA GLN A 81 0.07 9.08 14.68
C GLN A 81 1.54 8.86 14.32
N ILE A 82 2.15 9.86 13.68
CA ILE A 82 3.60 9.90 13.45
C ILE A 82 4.27 10.07 14.83
N PRO A 83 5.22 9.20 15.21
CA PRO A 83 5.98 9.37 16.44
C PRO A 83 6.67 10.74 16.40
N GLN A 84 6.37 11.61 17.38
CA GLN A 84 7.13 12.83 17.55
C GLN A 84 8.44 12.45 18.23
N ASP A 85 9.55 12.64 17.52
CA ASP A 85 10.88 12.43 18.06
C ASP A 85 11.15 13.57 19.06
N ASP A 86 10.91 13.33 20.35
CA ASP A 86 11.24 14.23 21.46
C ASP A 86 12.73 14.24 21.80
N GLN A 87 13.60 13.82 20.86
CA GLN A 87 15.03 14.03 21.01
C GLN A 87 15.33 15.51 20.67
N GLU A 88 15.35 16.35 21.70
CA GLU A 88 16.39 17.39 21.80
C GLU A 88 17.76 16.68 21.87
N GLY A 89 18.15 16.05 20.76
CA GLY A 89 19.49 15.55 20.56
C GLY A 89 20.41 16.75 20.54
N ASN A 90 21.12 17.00 21.63
CA ASN A 90 22.17 17.99 21.69
C ASN A 90 23.25 17.61 20.67
N TYR A 91 23.11 18.11 19.43
CA TYR A 91 24.05 17.89 18.33
C TYR A 91 25.48 18.36 18.64
N SER A 92 25.70 19.03 19.77
CA SER A 92 27.04 19.42 20.22
C SER A 92 27.91 18.23 20.65
N ASP A 93 27.33 17.11 21.07
CA ASP A 93 28.13 15.96 21.55
C ASP A 93 28.78 15.19 20.39
N TYR A 94 28.11 15.12 19.23
CA TYR A 94 28.60 14.44 18.03
C TYR A 94 29.69 15.22 17.26
N LEU A 95 29.75 16.55 17.42
CA LEU A 95 30.74 17.38 16.74
C LEU A 95 32.14 17.30 17.40
N VAL A 96 32.20 16.99 18.71
CA VAL A 96 33.48 16.86 19.43
C VAL A 96 34.22 15.56 19.06
N ASP A 97 33.50 14.48 18.76
CA ASP A 97 34.11 13.18 18.37
C ASP A 97 34.72 13.22 16.96
N ILE A 98 34.14 14.00 16.05
CA ILE A 98 34.64 14.14 14.67
C ILE A 98 35.97 14.89 14.64
N ASP A 99 36.10 15.97 15.41
CA ASP A 99 37.34 16.77 15.47
C ASP A 99 38.53 15.94 16.01
N PHE A 100 38.29 15.09 17.01
CA PHE A 100 39.35 14.23 17.57
C PHE A 100 39.78 13.12 16.61
N ARG A 101 38.83 12.50 15.89
CA ARG A 101 39.13 11.43 14.93
C ARG A 101 39.85 11.93 13.68
N LEU A 102 39.50 13.13 13.20
CA LEU A 102 40.17 13.72 12.04
C LEU A 102 41.63 14.11 12.37
N SER A 103 41.88 14.63 13.59
CA SER A 103 43.23 15.02 14.02
C SER A 103 44.20 13.83 14.18
N MET A 104 43.73 12.66 14.62
CA MET A 104 44.58 11.47 14.74
C MET A 104 44.94 10.85 13.39
N VAL A 105 44.03 10.92 12.41
CA VAL A 105 44.30 10.43 11.04
C VAL A 105 45.32 11.32 10.32
N GLU A 106 45.29 12.64 10.55
CA GLU A 106 46.26 13.56 9.94
C GLU A 106 47.64 13.57 10.62
N LEU A 107 47.75 13.09 11.87
CA LEU A 107 49.02 13.04 12.62
C LEU A 107 49.78 11.71 12.52
N GLY A 108 49.25 10.70 11.83
CA GLY A 108 49.99 9.48 11.48
C GLY A 108 50.62 8.74 12.66
N LEU A 109 49.92 8.65 13.80
CA LEU A 109 50.27 7.85 14.96
C LEU A 109 49.48 6.55 15.02
#